data_AF-A0AAU3L8N4-F1
#
_entry.id   AF-A0AAU3L8N4-F1
#
_cell.length_a   1.000
_cell.length_b   1.000
_cell.length_c   1.000
_cell.angle_alpha   90.00
_cell.angle_beta   90.00
_cell.angle_gamma   90.00
#
_symmetry.space_group_name_H-M   'P 1'
#
loop_
_entity.id
_entity.type
_entity.pdbx_description
1 polymer ?
#
loop_
_entity_poly.entity_id
_entity_poly.type
_entity_poly.pdbx_seq_one_letter_code
_entity_poly.pdbx_strand_id
1 'polypeptide(L)' 'MTDRRLWSYKEIAAHIRVQPDTVRSYRKNGLLPPPDRVENGKPYWFADTIRLWVSRRPSNRGRS' A
#
# COMPACT_ATOMS: atom_id res chain seq x y z
N MET A 1 7.81 -18.18 1.60
CA MET A 1 8.12 -17.51 2.88
C MET A 1 7.49 -16.13 2.84
N THR A 2 6.44 -15.91 3.63
CA THR A 2 5.65 -14.67 3.63
C THR A 2 6.47 -13.58 4.30
N ASP A 3 7.05 -12.68 3.52
CA ASP A 3 7.82 -11.53 4.02
C ASP A 3 6.87 -10.60 4.78
N ARG A 4 6.81 -10.79 6.11
CA ARG A 4 5.93 -10.05 7.02
C ARG A 4 6.56 -8.72 7.41
N ARG A 5 7.14 -8.04 6.42
CA ARG A 5 7.76 -6.72 6.58
C ARG A 5 6.68 -5.68 6.74
N LEU A 6 6.83 -4.84 7.74
CA LEU A 6 6.00 -3.66 7.93
C LEU A 6 6.49 -2.59 6.98
N TRP A 7 5.63 -2.19 6.05
CA TRP A 7 5.87 -1.11 5.12
C TRP A 7 5.19 0.16 5.62
N SER A 8 6.00 1.22 5.67
CA SER A 8 5.53 2.59 5.74
C SER A 8 4.98 3.07 4.39
N TYR A 9 4.33 4.23 4.36
CA TYR A 9 3.88 4.85 3.11
C TYR A 9 4.97 4.93 2.03
N LYS A 10 6.24 5.17 2.41
CA LYS A 10 7.37 5.27 1.47
C LYS A 10 7.69 3.93 0.82
N GLU A 11 7.68 2.84 1.59
CA GLU A 11 7.97 1.51 1.07
C GLU A 11 6.82 1.00 0.18
N ILE A 12 5.58 1.25 0.58
CA ILE A 12 4.40 0.97 -0.25
C ILE A 12 4.50 1.69 -1.59
N ALA A 13 4.79 3.00 -1.53
CA ALA A 13 4.91 3.86 -2.70
C ALA A 13 6.02 3.38 -3.64
N ALA A 14 7.20 3.06 -3.11
CA ALA A 14 8.31 2.50 -3.87
C ALA A 14 7.95 1.15 -4.51
N HIS A 15 7.22 0.29 -3.78
CA HIS A 15 6.82 -1.02 -4.28
C HIS A 15 5.86 -0.92 -5.47
N ILE A 16 4.85 -0.06 -5.40
CA ILE A 16 3.86 0.12 -6.47
C ILE A 16 4.28 1.19 -7.48
N ARG A 17 5.50 1.74 -7.35
CA ARG A 17 6.09 2.82 -8.15
C ARG A 17 5.20 4.07 -8.26
N VAL A 18 4.59 4.48 -7.14
CA VAL A 18 3.83 5.74 -7.05
C VAL A 18 4.47 6.68 -6.03
N GLN A 19 3.93 7.89 -5.91
CA GLN A 19 4.34 8.82 -4.86
C GLN A 19 3.68 8.48 -3.50
N PRO A 20 4.36 8.71 -2.36
CA PRO A 20 3.78 8.52 -1.02
C PRO A 20 2.46 9.29 -0.82
N ASP A 21 2.33 10.46 -1.44
CA ASP A 21 1.11 11.27 -1.43
C ASP A 21 -0.06 10.58 -2.14
N THR A 22 0.21 9.80 -3.18
CA THR A 22 -0.81 8.96 -3.84
C THR A 22 -1.33 7.90 -2.89
N VAL A 23 -0.45 7.27 -2.10
CA VAL A 23 -0.84 6.27 -1.09
C VAL A 23 -1.69 6.91 0.01
N ARG A 24 -1.36 8.14 0.45
CA ARG A 24 -2.20 8.91 1.37
C ARG A 24 -3.58 9.21 0.77
N SER A 25 -3.62 9.57 -0.52
CA SER A 25 -4.86 9.83 -1.23
C SER A 25 -5.73 8.56 -1.34
N TYR A 26 -5.13 7.40 -1.60
CA TYR A 26 -5.85 6.12 -1.58
C TYR A 26 -6.44 5.80 -0.21
N ARG A 27 -5.71 6.09 0.88
CA ARG A 27 -6.26 5.95 2.23
C ARG A 27 -7.42 6.92 2.46
N LYS A 28 -7.27 8.19 2.07
CA LYS A 28 -8.31 9.22 2.21
C LYS A 28 -9.59 8.84 1.46
N ASN A 29 -9.45 8.23 0.29
CA ASN A 29 -10.56 7.80 -0.56
C ASN A 29 -11.08 6.39 -0.20
N GLY A 30 -10.58 5.74 0.86
CA GLY A 30 -11.01 4.40 1.27
C GLY A 30 -10.62 3.27 0.32
N LEU A 31 -9.68 3.51 -0.61
CA LEU A 31 -9.18 2.53 -1.57
C LEU A 31 -8.08 1.65 -0.98
N LEU A 32 -7.31 2.19 -0.03
CA LEU A 32 -6.24 1.45 0.64
C LEU A 32 -6.82 0.58 1.76
N PRO A 33 -6.32 -0.65 1.98
CA PRO A 33 -6.68 -1.45 3.14
C PRO A 33 -6.38 -0.70 4.46
N PRO A 34 -7.12 -1.03 5.54
CA PRO A 34 -6.84 -0.48 6.87
C PRO A 34 -5.40 -0.81 7.30
N PRO A 35 -4.75 0.06 8.09
CA PRO A 35 -3.41 -0.19 8.58
C PRO A 35 -3.39 -1.37 9.55
N ASP A 36 -2.51 -2.33 9.30
CA ASP A 36 -2.33 -3.51 10.12
C ASP A 36 -1.70 -3.18 11.48
N ARG A 37 -0.83 -2.17 11.50
CA ARG A 37 -0.16 -1.68 12.71
C ARG A 37 -0.07 -0.17 12.70
N VAL A 38 -0.08 0.42 13.89
CA VAL A 38 0.21 1.84 14.08
C VAL A 38 1.31 1.93 15.12
N GLU A 39 2.50 2.36 14.72
CA GLU A 39 3.61 2.58 15.65
C GLU A 39 3.89 4.08 15.74
N ASN A 40 3.91 4.60 16.97
CA ASN A 40 4.24 6.00 17.25
C ASN A 40 3.39 7.00 16.43
N GLY A 41 2.09 6.71 16.28
CA GLY A 41 1.14 7.51 15.49
C GLY A 41 1.26 7.36 13.96
N LYS A 42 2.19 6.54 13.46
CA LYS A 42 2.37 6.28 12.03
C LYS A 42 1.73 4.93 11.66
N PRO A 43 0.84 4.88 10.66
CA PRO A 43 0.28 3.63 10.18
C PRO A 43 1.30 2.86 9.32
N TYR A 44 1.31 1.55 9.49
CA TYR A 44 2.12 0.56 8.79
C TYR A 44 1.23 -0.57 8.28
N TRP A 45 1.63 -1.15 7.17
CA TRP A 45 0.93 -2.26 6.53
C TRP A 45 1.89 -3.42 6.33
N PHE A 46 1.39 -4.64 6.34
CA PHE A 46 2.22 -5.75 5.90
C PHE A 46 2.42 -5.70 4.38
N ALA A 47 3.63 -6.01 3.95
CA ALA A 47 3.96 -6.16 2.54
C ALA A 47 3.00 -7.11 1.82
N ASP A 48 2.57 -8.19 2.50
CA ASP A 48 1.62 -9.16 1.99
C ASP A 48 0.22 -8.55 1.75
N THR A 49 -0.32 -7.79 2.72
CA THR A 49 -1.60 -7.08 2.59
C THR A 49 -1.61 -6.18 1.36
N ILE A 50 -0.52 -5.41 1.17
CA ILE A 50 -0.38 -4.50 0.04
C ILE A 50 -0.24 -5.28 -1.27
N ARG A 51 0.55 -6.35 -1.32
CA ARG A 51 0.69 -7.21 -2.51
C ARG A 51 -0.63 -7.85 -2.93
N LEU A 52 -1.40 -8.36 -1.97
CA LEU A 52 -2.73 -8.91 -2.20
C LEU A 52 -3.68 -7.84 -2.71
N TRP A 53 -3.68 -6.66 -2.10
CA TRP A 53 -4.48 -5.52 -2.56
C TRP A 53 -4.13 -5.09 -3.99
N VAL A 54 -2.83 -4.94 -4.30
CA VAL A 54 -2.35 -4.62 -5.66
C VAL A 54 -2.79 -5.68 -6.66
N SER A 55 -2.70 -6.96 -6.29
CA SER A 55 -3.10 -8.08 -7.15
C SER A 55 -4.61 -8.15 -7.40
N ARG A 56 -5.41 -7.71 -6.42
CA ARG A 56 -6.88 -7.62 -6.53
C ARG A 56 -7.34 -6.40 -7.32
N ARG A 57 -6.47 -5.41 -7.53
CA ARG A 57 -6.82 -4.21 -8.28
C ARG A 57 -6.96 -4.60 -9.76
N PRO A 58 -8.09 -4.31 -10.42
CA PRO A 58 -8.15 -4.35 -11.88
C PRO A 58 -7.12 -3.33 -12.36
N SER A 59 -5.97 -3.83 -12.80
CA SER A 59 -4.84 -2.98 -13.15
C SER A 59 -5.29 -2.09 -14.30
N ASN A 60 -5.27 -0.76 -14.12
CA ASN A 60 -5.43 0.20 -15.20
C ASN A 60 -4.17 0.19 -16.13
N ARG A 61 -3.65 -1.00 -16.45
CA ARG A 61 -2.71 -1.25 -17.56
C ARG A 61 -3.47 -1.14 -18.88
N GLY A 62 -4.16 -0.03 -19.06
CA GLY A 62 -4.60 0.46 -20.34
C GLY A 62 -3.87 1.77 -20.56
N ARG A 63 -2.72 1.72 -21.23
CA ARG A 63 -2.35 2.62 -22.33
C ARG A 63 -1.21 1.99 -23.11
N SER A 64 -1.60 1.46 -24.27
CA SER A 64 -0.77 1.27 -25.46
C SER A 64 -0.06 2.55 -25.86
#